data_AF-D4YS57-F1
#
_entry.id   AF-D4YS57-F1
#
_cell.length_a   1.000
_cell.length_b   1.000
_cell.length_c   1.000
_cell.angle_alpha   90.00
_cell.angle_beta   90.00
_cell.angle_gamma   90.00
#
_symmetry.space_group_name_H-M   'P 1'
#
loop_
_entity.id
_entity.type
_entity.pdbx_description
1 polymer ?
#
loop_
_entity_poly.entity_id
_entity_poly.type
_entity_poly.pdbx_seq_one_letter_code
_entity_poly.pdbx_strand_id
1 'polypeptide(L)'
;MIVGEAPGHEELASQIPFHGDSRKELMKSIASIGLKREDVYITSAVRSRPYAVKKVFSKRENKEVVKYPNRKPTKKEVLAHAPFSDYEIKEIEPTLIVAVGNTALERLLGPGHRISEEHGKIIKNTPILQLNDAKDAYVWSKKRYTIFPQCFL
;
A
#
# COMPACT_ATOMS: atom_id res chain seq x y z
N MET A 1 -1.64 2.13 12.14
CA MET A 1 -1.56 1.23 10.98
C MET A 1 -0.91 1.97 9.81
N ILE A 2 -0.12 1.28 8.99
CA ILE A 2 0.50 1.81 7.78
C ILE A 2 0.03 0.96 6.60
N VAL A 3 -0.41 1.60 5.52
CA VAL A 3 -0.92 0.94 4.30
C VAL A 3 -0.05 1.36 3.11
N GLY A 4 0.63 0.40 2.49
CA GLY A 4 1.40 0.58 1.25
C GLY A 4 0.65 0.12 0.00
N GLU A 5 1.35 0.09 -1.14
CA GLU A 5 0.78 -0.33 -2.43
C GLU A 5 0.66 -1.86 -2.57
N ALA A 6 1.80 -2.54 -2.65
CA ALA A 6 1.90 -3.96 -2.94
C ALA A 6 3.29 -4.49 -2.52
N PRO A 7 3.47 -5.80 -2.29
CA PRO A 7 4.78 -6.36 -1.99
C PRO A 7 5.76 -6.23 -3.16
N GLY A 8 7.02 -5.93 -2.85
CA GLY A 8 8.13 -5.88 -3.79
C GLY A 8 8.63 -7.26 -4.26
N HIS A 9 9.61 -7.24 -5.17
CA HIS A 9 10.24 -8.48 -5.67
C HIS A 9 10.95 -9.27 -4.56
N GLU A 10 11.74 -8.57 -3.74
CA GLU A 10 12.50 -9.19 -2.65
C GLU A 10 11.59 -9.68 -1.51
N GLU A 11 10.43 -9.05 -1.33
CA GLU A 11 9.42 -9.47 -0.36
C GLU A 11 8.83 -10.82 -0.70
N LEU A 12 8.56 -11.08 -1.99
CA LEU A 12 8.10 -12.39 -2.42
C LEU A 12 9.14 -13.48 -2.18
N ALA A 13 10.42 -13.16 -2.38
CA ALA A 13 11.51 -14.13 -2.20
C ALA A 13 11.79 -14.42 -0.72
N SER A 14 11.76 -13.38 0.12
CA SER A 14 12.05 -13.47 1.56
C SER A 14 10.85 -13.86 2.42
N GLN A 15 9.62 -13.72 1.90
CA GLN A 15 8.36 -13.80 2.65
C GLN A 15 8.27 -12.83 3.84
N ILE A 16 9.14 -11.82 3.88
CA ILE A 16 9.14 -10.77 4.90
C ILE A 16 8.42 -9.55 4.30
N PRO A 17 7.26 -9.12 4.87
CA PRO A 17 6.57 -7.92 4.42
C PRO A 17 7.47 -6.69 4.53
N PHE A 18 7.45 -5.85 3.49
CA PHE A 18 8.31 -4.67 3.35
C PHE A 18 9.79 -5.08 3.41
N HIS A 19 10.39 -5.43 2.27
CA HIS A 19 11.78 -5.81 2.10
C HIS A 19 12.38 -4.99 0.96
N GLY A 20 13.61 -4.51 1.13
CA GLY A 20 14.29 -3.60 0.19
C GLY A 20 14.49 -2.18 0.71
N ASP A 21 14.86 -1.27 -0.18
CA ASP A 21 15.33 0.08 0.21
C ASP A 21 14.22 0.98 0.75
N SER A 22 13.01 0.94 0.18
CA SER A 22 11.87 1.72 0.68
C SER A 22 11.48 1.35 2.11
N ARG A 23 11.69 0.08 2.52
CA ARG A 23 11.51 -0.35 3.90
C ARG A 23 12.52 0.30 4.82
N LYS A 24 13.80 0.35 4.43
CA LYS A 24 14.85 0.95 5.27
C LYS A 24 14.48 2.38 5.63
N GLU A 25 13.96 3.14 4.67
CA GLU A 25 13.56 4.53 4.91
C GLU A 25 12.30 4.65 5.79
N LEU A 26 11.30 3.80 5.55
CA LEU A 26 10.14 3.70 6.44
C LEU A 26 10.54 3.36 7.88
N MET A 27 11.45 2.40 8.08
CA MET A 27 11.92 2.00 9.41
C MET A 27 12.72 3.10 10.09
N LYS A 28 13.57 3.84 9.36
CA LYS A 28 14.24 5.03 9.90
C LYS A 28 13.23 6.09 10.34
N SER A 29 12.19 6.31 9.54
CA SER A 29 11.14 7.28 9.87
C SER A 29 10.40 6.89 11.14
N ILE A 30 10.01 5.61 11.27
CA ILE A 30 9.40 5.06 12.49
C ILE A 30 10.34 5.21 13.70
N ALA A 31 11.63 4.86 13.55
CA ALA A 31 12.60 4.99 14.62
C ALA A 31 12.84 6.45 15.04
N SER A 32 12.79 7.39 14.09
CA SER A 32 13.01 8.83 14.35
C SER A 32 11.97 9.45 15.28
N ILE A 33 10.76 8.85 15.34
CA ILE A 33 9.69 9.26 16.25
C ILE A 33 9.59 8.35 17.49
N GLY A 34 10.64 7.58 17.77
CA GLY A 34 10.74 6.73 18.97
C GLY A 34 9.92 5.45 18.93
N LEU A 35 9.37 5.08 17.77
CA LEU A 35 8.62 3.84 17.59
C LEU A 35 9.52 2.72 17.05
N LYS A 36 9.11 1.48 17.30
CA LYS A 36 9.74 0.26 16.78
C LYS A 36 8.84 -0.41 15.75
N ARG A 37 9.37 -1.43 15.05
CA ARG A 37 8.61 -2.17 14.02
C ARG A 37 7.39 -2.86 14.62
N GLU A 38 7.53 -3.39 15.82
CA GLU A 38 6.51 -4.10 16.60
C GLU A 38 5.38 -3.19 17.08
N ASP A 39 5.62 -1.88 17.19
CA ASP A 39 4.61 -0.91 17.61
C ASP A 39 3.62 -0.55 16.49
N VAL A 40 3.89 -1.00 15.26
CA VAL A 40 3.09 -0.65 14.09
C VAL A 40 2.61 -1.87 13.33
N TYR A 41 1.31 -1.87 13.00
CA TYR A 41 0.76 -2.78 12.01
C TYR A 41 0.97 -2.22 10.60
N ILE A 42 1.61 -2.98 9.71
CA ILE A 42 1.93 -2.58 8.34
C ILE A 42 1.30 -3.57 7.36
N THR A 43 0.54 -3.06 6.40
CA THR A 43 -0.20 -3.81 5.38
C THR A 43 -0.07 -3.11 4.02
N SER A 44 -0.66 -3.69 2.97
CA SER A 44 -0.72 -3.15 1.61
C SER A 44 -2.12 -3.27 1.03
N ALA A 45 -2.45 -2.38 0.09
CA ALA A 45 -3.70 -2.41 -0.66
C ALA A 45 -3.83 -3.67 -1.53
N VAL A 46 -2.72 -4.25 -1.96
CA VAL A 46 -2.66 -5.50 -2.75
C VAL A 46 -1.65 -6.46 -2.12
N ARG A 47 -1.96 -7.77 -2.05
CA ARG A 47 -1.11 -8.81 -1.45
C ARG A 47 -0.28 -9.60 -2.44
N SER A 48 -0.50 -9.37 -3.73
CA SER A 48 0.30 -9.93 -4.82
C SER A 48 1.21 -8.86 -5.38
N ARG A 49 2.36 -9.24 -5.96
CA ARG A 49 3.23 -8.31 -6.67
C ARG A 49 2.71 -8.07 -8.10
N PRO A 50 2.20 -6.87 -8.42
CA PRO A 50 1.92 -6.51 -9.80
C PRO A 50 3.23 -6.29 -10.57
N TYR A 51 3.43 -7.05 -11.65
CA TYR A 51 4.57 -6.87 -12.56
C TYR A 51 4.15 -6.79 -14.03
N ALA A 52 5.00 -6.19 -14.85
CA ALA A 52 4.90 -6.24 -16.31
C ALA A 52 5.90 -7.27 -16.87
N VAL A 53 5.64 -7.83 -18.05
CA VAL A 53 6.58 -8.73 -18.75
C VAL A 53 7.28 -7.92 -19.84
N LYS A 54 8.60 -7.72 -19.73
CA LYS A 54 9.39 -6.98 -20.72
C LYS A 54 10.52 -7.84 -21.27
N LYS A 55 10.58 -7.99 -22.59
CA LYS A 55 11.75 -8.57 -23.28
C LYS A 55 12.78 -7.46 -23.46
N VAL A 56 14.00 -7.68 -22.99
CA VAL A 56 15.11 -6.72 -23.11
C VAL A 56 16.38 -7.44 -23.50
N PHE A 57 17.24 -6.80 -24.28
CA PHE A 57 18.55 -7.35 -24.59
C PHE A 57 19.52 -7.15 -23.42
N SER A 58 20.04 -8.23 -22.85
CA SER A 58 21.06 -8.20 -21.79
C SER A 58 22.44 -8.10 -22.43
N LYS A 59 23.09 -6.94 -22.33
CA LYS A 59 24.49 -6.78 -22.78
C LYS A 59 25.45 -7.74 -22.06
N ARG A 60 25.18 -8.04 -20.79
CA ARG A 60 26.01 -8.95 -19.96
C ARG A 60 25.93 -10.41 -20.44
N GLU A 61 24.75 -10.84 -20.90
CA GLU A 61 24.52 -12.22 -21.32
C GLU A 61 24.46 -12.37 -22.85
N ASN A 62 24.67 -11.28 -23.59
CA ASN A 62 24.58 -11.17 -25.04
C ASN A 62 23.35 -11.84 -25.65
N LYS A 63 22.20 -11.75 -24.96
CA LYS A 63 20.94 -12.41 -25.37
C LYS A 63 19.72 -11.62 -24.91
N GLU A 64 18.58 -11.88 -25.53
CA GLU A 64 17.29 -11.43 -25.00
C GLU A 64 16.95 -12.14 -23.69
N VAL A 65 16.55 -11.35 -22.70
CA VAL A 65 16.08 -11.83 -21.40
C VAL A 65 14.71 -11.25 -21.09
N VAL A 66 13.88 -12.01 -20.38
CA VAL A 66 12.60 -11.52 -19.87
C VAL A 66 12.82 -10.91 -18.49
N LYS A 67 12.43 -9.65 -18.33
CA LYS A 67 12.41 -8.95 -17.04
C LYS A 67 10.98 -8.74 -16.57
N TYR A 68 10.83 -8.74 -15.25
CA TYR A 68 9.55 -8.56 -14.57
C TYR A 68 9.56 -7.31 -13.68
N PRO A 69 9.60 -6.07 -14.20
CA PRO A 69 9.59 -4.87 -13.36
C PRO A 69 8.25 -4.70 -12.61
N ASN A 70 8.28 -4.08 -11.43
CA ASN A 70 7.09 -3.68 -10.69
C ASN A 70 6.23 -2.71 -11.53
N ARG A 71 4.91 -2.73 -11.34
CA ARG A 71 3.97 -1.76 -11.90
C ARG A 71 2.92 -1.39 -10.85
N LYS A 72 2.20 -0.28 -11.04
CA LYS A 72 1.01 0.03 -10.23
C LYS A 72 -0.04 -1.10 -10.40
N PRO A 73 -0.70 -1.55 -9.31
CA PRO A 73 -1.83 -2.45 -9.45
C PRO A 73 -3.02 -1.74 -10.13
N THR A 74 -3.80 -2.51 -10.87
CA THR A 74 -5.02 -2.04 -11.52
C THR A 74 -6.16 -1.93 -10.50
N LYS A 75 -7.20 -1.15 -10.81
CA LYS A 75 -8.40 -1.05 -9.95
C LYS A 75 -9.05 -2.41 -9.67
N LYS A 76 -9.03 -3.32 -10.65
CA LYS A 76 -9.55 -4.69 -10.50
C LYS A 76 -8.71 -5.52 -9.53
N GLU A 77 -7.38 -5.39 -9.58
CA GLU A 77 -6.48 -6.07 -8.63
C GLU A 77 -6.66 -5.53 -7.21
N VAL A 78 -6.80 -4.22 -7.07
CA VAL A 78 -7.11 -3.57 -5.78
C VAL A 78 -8.46 -4.07 -5.24
N LEU A 79 -9.50 -4.14 -6.08
CA LEU A 79 -10.81 -4.67 -5.71
C LEU A 79 -10.75 -6.14 -5.28
N ALA A 80 -10.01 -6.98 -6.02
CA ALA A 80 -9.86 -8.39 -5.68
C ALA A 80 -9.18 -8.61 -4.32
N HIS A 81 -8.35 -7.67 -3.86
CA HIS A 81 -7.66 -7.73 -2.57
C HIS A 81 -8.34 -6.93 -1.46
N ALA A 82 -9.35 -6.12 -1.79
CA ALA A 82 -10.11 -5.32 -0.83
C ALA A 82 -10.65 -6.11 0.37
N PRO A 83 -11.12 -7.38 0.26
CA PRO A 83 -11.59 -8.14 1.41
C PRO A 83 -10.55 -8.28 2.52
N PHE A 84 -9.27 -8.41 2.15
CA PHE A 84 -8.19 -8.53 3.13
C PHE A 84 -7.92 -7.20 3.83
N SER A 85 -7.79 -6.11 3.05
CA SER A 85 -7.54 -4.78 3.63
C SER A 85 -8.68 -4.34 4.55
N ASP A 86 -9.93 -4.60 4.17
CA ASP A 86 -11.11 -4.26 4.98
C ASP A 86 -11.17 -5.08 6.26
N TYR A 87 -10.89 -6.38 6.17
CA TYR A 87 -10.79 -7.25 7.34
C TYR A 87 -9.73 -6.74 8.32
N GLU A 88 -8.54 -6.42 7.84
CA GLU A 88 -7.46 -5.95 8.72
C GLU A 88 -7.77 -4.62 9.40
N ILE A 89 -8.35 -3.66 8.67
CA ILE A 89 -8.74 -2.37 9.27
C ILE A 89 -9.84 -2.58 10.33
N LYS A 90 -10.76 -3.52 10.09
CA LYS A 90 -11.80 -3.89 11.03
C LYS A 90 -11.25 -4.55 12.29
N GLU A 91 -10.33 -5.50 12.16
CA GLU A 91 -9.78 -6.25 13.31
C GLU A 91 -8.77 -5.42 14.11
N ILE A 92 -7.92 -4.63 13.44
CA ILE A 92 -6.88 -3.84 14.11
C ILE A 92 -7.45 -2.57 14.75
N GLU A 93 -8.60 -2.08 14.26
CA GLU A 93 -9.24 -0.86 14.72
C GLU A 93 -8.28 0.34 14.90
N PRO A 94 -7.50 0.71 13.87
CA PRO A 94 -6.41 1.67 14.04
C PRO A 94 -6.91 3.07 14.41
N THR A 95 -6.21 3.70 15.36
CA THR A 95 -6.41 5.12 15.73
C THR A 95 -5.92 6.08 14.64
N LEU A 96 -4.84 5.71 13.94
CA LEU A 96 -4.25 6.43 12.82
C LEU A 96 -3.89 5.45 11.70
N ILE A 97 -4.24 5.81 10.47
CA ILE A 97 -3.83 5.10 9.26
C ILE A 97 -2.88 6.00 8.45
N VAL A 98 -1.65 5.55 8.24
CA VAL A 98 -0.68 6.22 7.37
C VAL A 98 -0.79 5.60 5.97
N ALA A 99 -1.24 6.39 4.99
CA ALA A 99 -1.39 5.95 3.61
C ALA A 99 -0.11 6.27 2.82
N VAL A 100 0.68 5.25 2.49
CA VAL A 100 1.95 5.41 1.78
C VAL A 100 1.75 5.25 0.28
N GLY A 101 1.78 6.37 -0.43
CA GLY A 101 1.63 6.44 -1.88
C GLY A 101 0.18 6.47 -2.39
N ASN A 102 0.01 6.75 -3.68
CA ASN A 102 -1.30 6.98 -4.30
C ASN A 102 -2.23 5.77 -4.22
N THR A 103 -1.73 4.55 -4.43
CA THR A 103 -2.60 3.36 -4.40
C THR A 103 -3.24 3.15 -3.03
N ALA A 104 -2.47 3.33 -1.95
CA ALA A 104 -3.00 3.24 -0.59
C ALA A 104 -3.99 4.36 -0.29
N LEU A 105 -3.66 5.59 -0.69
CA LEU A 105 -4.53 6.75 -0.48
C LEU A 105 -5.86 6.61 -1.23
N GLU A 106 -5.82 6.31 -2.53
CA GLU A 106 -7.00 6.08 -3.36
C GLU A 106 -7.82 4.87 -2.86
N ARG A 107 -7.17 3.83 -2.32
CA ARG A 107 -7.90 2.69 -1.75
C ARG A 107 -8.72 3.10 -0.52
N LEU A 108 -8.22 4.01 0.30
CA LEU A 108 -8.89 4.46 1.51
C LEU A 108 -9.90 5.57 1.24
N LEU A 109 -9.55 6.56 0.43
CA LEU A 109 -10.32 7.79 0.25
C LEU A 109 -10.97 7.92 -1.13
N GLY A 110 -10.78 6.95 -2.01
CA GLY A 110 -11.38 6.94 -3.33
C GLY A 110 -10.66 7.81 -4.38
N PRO A 111 -11.21 7.86 -5.59
CA PRO A 111 -10.62 8.61 -6.70
C PRO A 111 -10.67 10.12 -6.43
N GLY A 112 -9.66 10.84 -6.92
CA GLY A 112 -9.55 12.29 -6.76
C GLY A 112 -8.54 12.69 -5.68
N HIS A 113 -8.24 11.79 -4.75
CA HIS A 113 -7.17 12.00 -3.78
C HIS A 113 -5.80 11.76 -4.41
N ARG A 114 -4.86 12.66 -4.14
CA ARG A 114 -3.52 12.64 -4.75
C ARG A 114 -2.45 12.89 -3.71
N ILE A 115 -1.50 11.97 -3.64
CA ILE A 115 -0.40 12.04 -2.69
C ILE A 115 0.42 13.32 -2.86
N SER A 116 0.61 13.80 -4.09
CA SER A 116 1.33 15.04 -4.40
C SER A 116 0.68 16.29 -3.81
N GLU A 117 -0.63 16.25 -3.57
CA GLU A 117 -1.42 17.39 -3.10
C GLU A 117 -1.71 17.31 -1.59
N GLU A 118 -1.76 16.08 -1.05
CA GLU A 118 -2.19 15.78 0.31
C GLU A 118 -1.07 15.30 1.25
N HIS A 119 0.13 15.04 0.72
CA HIS A 119 1.28 14.66 1.53
C HIS A 119 1.48 15.62 2.72
N GLY A 120 1.62 15.06 3.92
CA GLY A 120 1.84 15.82 5.15
C GLY A 120 0.58 16.46 5.76
N LYS A 121 -0.59 16.37 5.10
CA LYS A 121 -1.85 16.94 5.60
C LYS A 121 -2.68 15.88 6.32
N ILE A 122 -2.92 16.07 7.62
CA ILE A 122 -3.77 15.13 8.39
C ILE A 122 -5.23 15.32 8.01
N ILE A 123 -5.87 14.23 7.57
CA ILE A 123 -7.29 14.17 7.24
C ILE A 123 -8.02 13.52 8.42
N LYS A 124 -8.68 14.34 9.24
CA LYS A 124 -9.37 13.88 10.46
C LYS A 124 -10.82 13.54 10.18
N ASN A 125 -11.36 12.60 10.97
CA ASN A 125 -12.79 12.30 11.03
C ASN A 125 -13.40 12.01 9.65
N THR A 126 -12.70 11.24 8.82
CA THR A 126 -13.15 10.87 7.47
C THR A 126 -13.62 9.42 7.43
N PRO A 127 -14.70 9.07 6.70
CA PRO A 127 -14.94 7.68 6.36
C PRO A 127 -13.86 7.18 5.38
N ILE A 128 -13.75 5.86 5.26
CA ILE A 128 -12.92 5.20 4.25
C ILE A 128 -13.79 4.30 3.38
N LEU A 129 -13.31 3.95 2.18
CA LEU A 129 -13.94 2.95 1.35
C LEU A 129 -13.75 1.56 1.95
N GLN A 130 -14.82 0.78 1.98
CA GLN A 130 -14.86 -0.64 2.32
C GLN A 130 -15.78 -1.37 1.34
N LEU A 131 -15.59 -2.67 1.14
CA LEU A 131 -16.52 -3.47 0.35
C LEU A 131 -17.91 -3.48 0.98
N ASN A 132 -18.94 -3.50 0.13
CA ASN A 132 -20.29 -3.84 0.52
C ASN A 132 -20.41 -5.35 0.84
N ASP A 133 -21.55 -5.75 1.41
CA ASP A 133 -21.80 -7.14 1.78
C ASP A 133 -21.79 -8.09 0.56
N ALA A 134 -22.17 -7.59 -0.62
CA ALA A 134 -22.12 -8.32 -1.88
C ALA A 134 -20.70 -8.47 -2.46
N LYS A 135 -19.70 -7.75 -1.91
CA LYS A 135 -18.29 -7.75 -2.32
C LYS A 135 -18.05 -7.37 -3.79
N ASP A 136 -18.93 -6.57 -4.39
CA ASP A 136 -18.85 -6.16 -5.79
C ASP A 136 -18.67 -4.64 -5.98
N ALA A 137 -18.85 -3.85 -4.91
CA ALA A 137 -18.71 -2.41 -4.93
C ALA A 137 -18.17 -1.88 -3.59
N TYR A 138 -17.68 -0.64 -3.63
CA TYR A 138 -17.26 0.07 -2.42
C TYR A 138 -18.39 0.93 -1.85
N VAL A 139 -18.47 0.97 -0.53
CA VAL A 139 -19.31 1.86 0.27
C VAL A 139 -18.45 2.60 1.28
N TRP A 140 -18.93 3.74 1.76
CA TRP A 140 -18.27 4.47 2.84
C TRP A 140 -18.50 3.80 4.18
N SER A 141 -17.45 3.69 4.98
CA SER A 141 -17.52 3.19 6.35
C SER A 141 -18.36 4.10 7.24
N LYS A 142 -19.11 3.49 8.17
CA LYS A 142 -19.78 4.24 9.25
C LYS A 142 -18.76 4.80 10.26
N LYS A 143 -17.74 3.99 10.58
CA LYS A 143 -16.61 4.40 11.43
C LYS A 143 -15.78 5.43 10.68
N ARG A 144 -15.31 6.43 11.42
CA ARG A 144 -14.47 7.51 10.90
C ARG A 144 -13.05 7.35 11.43
N TYR A 145 -12.09 7.70 10.59
CA TYR A 145 -10.67 7.46 10.81
C TYR A 145 -9.88 8.77 10.67
N THR A 146 -8.66 8.75 11.21
CA THR A 146 -7.65 9.75 10.91
C THR A 146 -6.68 9.15 9.90
N ILE A 147 -6.52 9.82 8.76
CA ILE A 147 -5.63 9.39 7.68
C ILE A 147 -4.48 10.38 7.56
N PHE A 148 -3.25 9.87 7.45
CA PHE A 148 -2.05 10.66 7.18
C PHE A 148 -1.42 10.20 5.86
N PRO A 149 -1.59 10.96 4.76
CA PRO A 149 -0.96 10.67 3.49
C PRO A 149 0.55 10.93 3.54
N GLN A 150 1.35 9.92 3.20
CA GLN A 150 2.80 9.97 3.21
C GLN A 150 3.40 9.47 1.89
N CYS A 151 4.48 10.09 1.45
CA CYS A 151 5.30 9.62 0.33
C CYS A 151 6.76 9.67 0.79
N PHE A 152 7.53 8.63 0.46
CA PHE A 152 8.98 8.65 0.62
C PHE A 152 9.55 9.20 -0.69
N LEU A 153 10.20 10.36 -0.61
CA LEU A 153 10.93 10.99 -1.71
C LEU A 153 12.27 10.29 -1.92
#